data_AF-A0A5F2I9L3-F1
#
_entry.id   AF-A0A5F2I9L3-F1
#
_cell.length_a   1.000
_cell.length_b   1.000
_cell.length_c   1.000
_cell.angle_alpha   90.00
_cell.angle_beta   90.00
_cell.angle_gamma   90.00
#
_symmetry.space_group_name_H-M   'P 1'
#
loop_
_entity.id
_entity.type
_entity.pdbx_description
1 polymer ?
#
loop_
_entity_poly.entity_id
_entity_poly.type
_entity_poly.pdbx_seq_one_letter_code
_entity_poly.pdbx_strand_id
1 'polypeptide(L)'
;MFGFLRRKPPPEAPQFVRVPGREFSAAVGAAMHALTELQEASRYAKARLSKREPIVQADLEDLLHKLAEAKERIECDRQKVATEAGDEADTLWDRAGYDQIVAPTLRMGNSPQEIVDLTLTAADNGAKSAKLLYELVIAEMEVAIARHFVTMNSHLRRG
;
A
#
# COMPACT_ATOMS: atom_id res chain seq x y z
N MET A 1 9.35 -51.69 11.42
CA MET A 1 8.49 -50.55 11.78
C MET A 1 8.23 -49.73 10.53
N PHE A 2 7.04 -49.83 9.95
CA PHE A 2 6.61 -49.02 8.81
C PHE A 2 5.27 -48.36 9.18
N GLY A 3 5.28 -47.03 9.26
CA GLY A 3 4.13 -46.19 9.64
C GLY A 3 4.72 -44.89 10.20
N PHE A 4 4.57 -43.71 9.62
CA PHE A 4 3.45 -43.17 8.86
C PHE A 4 3.99 -42.22 7.78
N LEU A 5 4.03 -42.65 6.51
CA LEU A 5 3.92 -41.69 5.41
C LEU A 5 2.45 -41.35 5.29
N ARG A 6 2.00 -40.32 6.03
CA ARG A 6 0.72 -39.66 5.75
C ARG A 6 0.75 -39.29 4.26
N ARG A 7 -0.09 -39.93 3.45
CA ARG A 7 -0.38 -39.47 2.09
C ARG A 7 -0.73 -37.99 2.21
N LYS A 8 0.12 -37.12 1.65
CA LYS A 8 -0.24 -35.73 1.43
C LYS A 8 -1.53 -35.77 0.61
N PRO A 9 -2.62 -35.11 1.05
CA PRO A 9 -3.83 -35.05 0.23
C PRO A 9 -3.45 -34.56 -1.17
N PRO A 10 -4.13 -35.02 -2.23
CA PRO A 10 -3.92 -34.48 -3.56
C PRO A 10 -4.00 -32.94 -3.46
N PRO A 11 -3.10 -32.19 -4.12
CA PRO A 11 -3.20 -30.74 -4.11
C PRO A 11 -4.62 -30.40 -4.57
N GLU A 12 -5.37 -29.70 -3.72
CA GLU A 12 -6.65 -29.14 -4.12
C GLU A 12 -6.41 -28.38 -5.42
N ALA A 13 -7.27 -28.60 -6.42
CA ALA A 13 -7.16 -27.91 -7.68
C ALA A 13 -7.04 -26.40 -7.37
N PRO A 14 -6.03 -25.69 -7.93
CA PRO A 14 -5.81 -24.31 -7.59
C PRO A 14 -7.12 -23.55 -7.78
N GLN A 15 -7.63 -22.99 -6.69
CA GLN A 15 -8.77 -22.09 -6.75
C GLN A 15 -8.28 -20.84 -7.47
N PHE A 16 -8.62 -20.73 -8.74
CA PHE A 16 -8.29 -19.56 -9.53
C PHE A 16 -9.22 -18.41 -9.14
N VAL A 17 -8.62 -17.28 -8.79
CA VAL A 17 -9.28 -16.01 -8.55
C VAL A 17 -9.26 -15.24 -9.86
N ARG A 18 -10.46 -14.93 -10.37
CA ARG A 18 -10.65 -14.05 -11.53
C ARG A 18 -10.55 -12.61 -11.05
N VAL A 19 -9.65 -11.84 -11.67
CA VAL A 19 -9.48 -10.42 -11.39
C VAL A 19 -9.78 -9.66 -12.69
N PRO A 20 -10.76 -8.74 -12.68
CA PRO A 20 -11.07 -7.97 -13.88
C PRO A 20 -9.82 -7.22 -14.40
N GLY A 21 -9.50 -7.38 -15.68
CA GLY A 21 -8.25 -6.85 -16.25
C GLY A 21 -8.14 -5.35 -16.05
N ARG A 22 -9.23 -4.65 -16.42
CA ARG A 22 -9.43 -3.22 -16.20
C ARG A 22 -9.19 -2.77 -14.75
N GLU A 23 -9.74 -3.49 -13.77
CA GLU A 23 -9.58 -3.14 -12.35
C GLU A 23 -8.15 -3.37 -11.87
N PHE A 24 -7.51 -4.44 -12.35
CA PHE A 24 -6.14 -4.75 -12.01
C PHE A 24 -5.17 -3.70 -12.58
N SER A 25 -5.30 -3.32 -13.85
CA SER A 25 -4.46 -2.29 -14.47
C SER A 25 -4.63 -0.93 -13.80
N ALA A 26 -5.88 -0.54 -13.48
CA ALA A 26 -6.14 0.66 -12.71
C ALA A 26 -5.50 0.61 -11.31
N ALA A 27 -5.54 -0.55 -10.65
CA ALA A 27 -4.90 -0.74 -9.35
C ALA A 27 -3.38 -0.69 -9.42
N VAL A 28 -2.76 -1.24 -10.46
CA VAL A 28 -1.31 -1.15 -10.68
C VAL A 28 -0.89 0.31 -10.87
N GLY A 29 -1.60 1.06 -11.72
CA GLY A 29 -1.34 2.49 -11.90
C GLY A 29 -1.48 3.28 -10.59
N ALA A 30 -2.56 3.03 -9.84
CA ALA A 30 -2.80 3.64 -8.53
C ALA A 30 -1.70 3.30 -7.51
N ALA A 31 -1.22 2.05 -7.50
CA ALA A 31 -0.15 1.60 -6.61
C ALA A 31 1.19 2.29 -6.93
N MET A 32 1.53 2.43 -8.21
CA MET A 32 2.75 3.14 -8.64
C MET A 32 2.68 4.63 -8.30
N HIS A 33 1.52 5.26 -8.49
CA HIS A 33 1.35 6.67 -8.11
C HIS A 33 1.44 6.84 -6.59
N ALA A 34 0.78 5.97 -5.82
CA ALA A 34 0.88 5.95 -4.36
C ALA A 34 2.32 5.80 -3.87
N LEU A 35 3.12 4.96 -4.53
CA LEU A 35 4.54 4.81 -4.19
C LEU A 35 5.30 6.13 -4.33
N THR A 36 5.10 6.84 -5.43
CA THR A 36 5.75 8.14 -5.69
C THR A 36 5.33 9.19 -4.68
N GLU A 37 4.02 9.33 -4.46
CA GLU A 37 3.44 10.28 -3.52
C GLU A 37 3.94 10.05 -2.09
N LEU A 38 3.94 8.80 -1.62
CA LEU A 38 4.45 8.46 -0.29
C LEU A 38 5.96 8.71 -0.17
N GLN A 39 6.75 8.47 -1.22
CA GLN A 39 8.18 8.79 -1.21
C GLN A 39 8.44 10.30 -1.14
N GLU A 40 7.63 11.10 -1.82
CA GLU A 40 7.70 12.56 -1.76
C GLU A 40 7.30 13.10 -0.40
N ALA A 41 6.14 12.66 0.12
CA ALA A 41 5.67 13.03 1.46
C ALA A 41 6.67 12.60 2.55
N SER A 42 7.23 11.40 2.45
CA SER A 42 8.25 10.91 3.38
C SER A 42 9.53 11.75 3.35
N ARG A 43 10.01 12.14 2.15
CA ARG A 43 11.16 13.05 1.99
C ARG A 43 10.88 14.43 2.59
N TYR A 44 9.73 15.00 2.28
CA TYR A 44 9.27 16.28 2.85
C TYR A 44 9.24 16.22 4.38
N ALA A 45 8.63 15.17 4.93
CA ALA A 45 8.45 15.05 6.37
C ALA A 45 9.79 14.87 7.11
N LYS A 46 10.70 14.05 6.57
CA LYS A 46 12.06 13.88 7.11
C LYS A 46 12.87 15.18 7.01
N ALA A 47 12.73 15.95 5.93
CA ALA A 47 13.38 17.25 5.82
C ALA A 47 12.90 18.22 6.91
N ARG A 48 11.60 18.22 7.22
CA ARG A 48 11.03 19.02 8.33
C ARG A 48 11.60 18.62 9.70
N LEU A 49 11.78 17.33 9.98
CA LEU A 49 12.43 16.85 11.21
C LEU A 49 13.89 17.29 11.31
N SER A 50 14.61 17.33 10.18
CA SER A 50 16.03 17.66 10.15
C SER A 50 16.34 19.11 10.56
N LYS A 51 15.34 20.00 10.50
CA LYS A 51 15.46 21.42 10.89
C LYS A 51 15.72 21.65 12.38
N ARG A 52 15.59 20.62 13.24
CA ARG A 52 15.78 20.68 14.71
C ARG A 52 14.86 21.67 15.45
N GLU A 53 13.85 22.21 14.77
CA GLU A 53 12.76 22.99 15.38
C GLU A 53 11.70 22.04 15.96
N PRO A 54 11.03 22.42 17.06
CA PRO A 54 9.91 21.65 17.58
C PRO A 54 8.86 21.38 16.49
N ILE A 55 8.35 20.15 16.46
CA ILE A 55 7.19 19.80 15.64
C ILE A 55 5.95 20.30 16.38
N VAL A 56 5.16 21.13 15.71
CA VAL A 56 3.90 21.65 16.23
C VAL A 56 2.72 20.95 15.56
N GLN A 57 1.53 21.13 16.14
CA GLN A 57 0.30 20.52 15.63
C GLN A 57 0.04 20.87 14.15
N ALA A 58 0.34 22.11 13.74
CA ALA A 58 0.17 22.54 12.36
C ALA A 58 1.06 21.77 11.37
N ASP A 59 2.26 21.31 11.78
CA ASP A 59 3.11 20.50 10.91
C ASP A 59 2.46 19.13 10.65
N LEU A 60 1.87 18.53 11.69
CA LEU A 60 1.15 17.26 11.59
C LEU A 60 -0.08 17.40 10.69
N GLU A 61 -0.86 18.45 10.88
CA GLU A 61 -2.05 18.73 10.06
C GLU A 61 -1.69 18.95 8.59
N ASP A 62 -0.61 19.69 8.30
CA ASP A 62 -0.11 19.84 6.92
C ASP A 62 0.31 18.49 6.32
N LEU A 63 1.02 17.64 7.07
CA LEU A 63 1.42 16.32 6.57
C LEU A 63 0.21 15.41 6.30
N LEU A 64 -0.76 15.38 7.21
CA LEU A 64 -2.00 14.61 7.03
C LEU A 64 -2.82 15.13 5.85
N HIS A 65 -2.88 16.45 5.67
CA HIS A 65 -3.54 17.07 4.53
C HIS A 65 -2.88 16.65 3.21
N LYS A 66 -1.53 16.68 3.12
CA LYS A 66 -0.80 16.20 1.94
C LYS A 66 -1.11 14.74 1.59
N LEU A 67 -1.24 13.88 2.59
CA LEU A 67 -1.60 12.47 2.38
C LEU A 67 -3.04 12.31 1.89
N ALA A 68 -3.98 13.11 2.41
CA ALA A 68 -5.35 13.14 1.93
C ALA A 68 -5.43 13.62 0.47
N GLU A 69 -4.75 14.71 0.14
CA GLU A 69 -4.68 15.20 -1.25
C GLU A 69 -4.03 14.17 -2.19
N ALA A 70 -2.98 13.47 -1.74
CA ALA A 70 -2.37 12.38 -2.50
C ALA A 70 -3.38 11.27 -2.78
N LYS A 71 -4.20 10.88 -1.79
CA LYS A 71 -5.27 9.90 -1.99
C LYS A 71 -6.27 10.35 -3.04
N GLU A 72 -6.68 11.62 -3.02
CA GLU A 72 -7.59 12.17 -4.03
C GLU A 72 -7.00 12.11 -5.44
N ARG A 73 -5.72 12.49 -5.60
CA ARG A 73 -5.01 12.39 -6.90
C ARG A 73 -4.91 10.95 -7.40
N ILE A 74 -4.53 10.02 -6.53
CA ILE A 74 -4.45 8.59 -6.85
C ILE A 74 -5.82 8.05 -7.27
N GLU A 75 -6.90 8.47 -6.59
CA GLU A 75 -8.25 8.03 -6.92
C GLU A 75 -8.72 8.59 -8.28
N CYS A 76 -8.41 9.86 -8.56
CA CYS A 76 -8.69 10.46 -9.86
C CYS A 76 -7.97 9.71 -10.98
N ASP A 77 -6.70 9.38 -10.80
CA ASP A 77 -5.93 8.66 -11.81
C ASP A 77 -6.37 7.20 -11.94
N ARG A 78 -6.73 6.54 -10.83
CA ARG A 78 -7.34 5.20 -10.87
C ARG A 78 -8.60 5.21 -11.75
N GLN A 79 -9.45 6.21 -11.59
CA GLN A 79 -10.67 6.35 -12.38
C GLN A 79 -10.38 6.65 -13.86
N LYS A 80 -9.36 7.47 -14.15
CA LYS A 80 -8.91 7.72 -15.53
C LYS A 80 -8.39 6.45 -16.19
N VAL A 81 -7.46 5.74 -15.56
CA VAL A 81 -6.90 4.49 -16.08
C VAL A 81 -8.00 3.44 -16.25
N ALA A 82 -8.92 3.32 -15.29
CA ALA A 82 -10.07 2.44 -15.45
C ALA A 82 -10.92 2.86 -16.66
N THR A 83 -11.11 4.14 -16.94
CA THR A 83 -11.90 4.59 -18.10
C THR A 83 -11.17 4.33 -19.42
N GLU A 84 -9.84 4.48 -19.45
CA GLU A 84 -8.99 4.32 -20.63
C GLU A 84 -8.68 2.86 -20.98
N ALA A 85 -8.63 1.96 -19.99
CA ALA A 85 -8.20 0.58 -20.16
C ALA A 85 -9.12 -0.28 -21.06
N GLY A 86 -10.30 0.20 -21.45
CA GLY A 86 -11.22 -0.52 -22.33
C GLY A 86 -11.61 -1.92 -21.81
N ASP A 87 -11.98 -2.82 -22.72
CA ASP A 87 -12.24 -4.24 -22.42
C ASP A 87 -10.93 -5.03 -22.32
N GLU A 88 -10.14 -4.76 -21.28
CA GLU A 88 -9.00 -5.61 -20.93
C GLU A 88 -9.47 -6.98 -20.47
N ALA A 89 -8.88 -8.03 -21.05
CA ALA A 89 -9.19 -9.40 -20.69
C ALA A 89 -8.85 -9.67 -19.21
N ASP A 90 -9.73 -10.42 -18.55
CA ASP A 90 -9.53 -10.75 -17.15
C ASP A 90 -8.30 -11.62 -16.94
N THR A 91 -7.68 -11.43 -15.79
CA THR A 91 -6.55 -12.22 -15.36
C THR A 91 -7.00 -13.32 -14.41
N LEU A 92 -6.38 -14.49 -14.52
CA LEU A 92 -6.62 -15.63 -13.64
C LEU A 92 -5.38 -15.85 -12.79
N TRP A 93 -5.55 -15.76 -11.48
CA TRP A 93 -4.47 -15.95 -10.51
C TRP A 93 -4.78 -17.16 -9.64
N ASP A 94 -3.79 -17.98 -9.32
CA ASP A 94 -3.98 -18.90 -8.20
C ASP A 94 -4.05 -18.11 -6.89
N ARG A 95 -4.55 -18.73 -5.83
CA ARG A 95 -4.68 -18.08 -4.52
C ARG A 95 -3.34 -17.50 -4.03
N ALA A 96 -2.25 -18.23 -4.25
CA ALA A 96 -0.91 -17.82 -3.83
C ALA A 96 -0.45 -16.54 -4.56
N GLY A 97 -0.59 -16.47 -5.88
CA GLY A 97 -0.25 -15.29 -6.67
C GLY A 97 -1.18 -14.11 -6.38
N TYR A 98 -2.47 -14.36 -6.14
CA TYR A 98 -3.40 -13.32 -5.73
C TYR A 98 -3.00 -12.69 -4.39
N ASP A 99 -2.79 -13.51 -3.35
CA ASP A 99 -2.45 -13.02 -2.01
C ASP A 99 -1.06 -12.35 -1.98
N GLN A 100 -0.15 -12.76 -2.87
CA GLN A 100 1.22 -12.23 -2.93
C GLN A 100 1.36 -10.97 -3.79
N ILE A 101 0.60 -10.80 -4.87
CA ILE A 101 0.81 -9.72 -5.84
C ILE A 101 -0.43 -8.82 -5.95
N VAL A 102 -1.59 -9.42 -6.21
CA VAL A 102 -2.81 -8.67 -6.49
C VAL A 102 -3.30 -7.92 -5.25
N ALA A 103 -3.46 -8.63 -4.13
CA ALA A 103 -3.97 -8.02 -2.89
C ALA A 103 -3.07 -6.89 -2.35
N PRO A 104 -1.73 -7.04 -2.29
CA PRO A 104 -0.85 -5.94 -1.90
C PRO A 104 -0.90 -4.74 -2.85
N THR A 105 -1.04 -4.97 -4.16
CA THR A 105 -1.16 -3.90 -5.16
C THR A 105 -2.43 -3.08 -4.93
N LEU A 106 -3.56 -3.77 -4.72
CA LEU A 106 -4.84 -3.11 -4.40
C LEU A 106 -4.78 -2.29 -3.12
N ARG A 107 -4.08 -2.79 -2.09
CA ARG A 107 -3.89 -2.05 -0.82
C ARG A 107 -2.96 -0.84 -0.99
N MET A 108 -1.92 -0.96 -1.81
CA MET A 108 -0.93 0.10 -1.97
C MET A 108 -1.59 1.44 -2.35
N GLY A 109 -2.55 1.43 -3.27
CA GLY A 109 -3.29 2.64 -3.69
C GLY A 109 -4.12 3.31 -2.57
N ASN A 110 -4.39 2.60 -1.47
CA ASN A 110 -5.12 3.13 -0.32
C ASN A 110 -4.22 3.52 0.85
N SER A 111 -2.93 3.19 0.79
CA SER A 111 -1.97 3.44 1.87
C SER A 111 -2.00 4.88 2.43
N PRO A 112 -2.10 5.96 1.63
CA PRO A 112 -2.16 7.31 2.19
C PRO A 112 -3.33 7.50 3.17
N GLN A 113 -4.52 6.97 2.85
CA GLN A 113 -5.68 7.04 3.74
C GLN A 113 -5.50 6.16 4.98
N GLU A 114 -4.99 4.93 4.80
CA GLU A 114 -4.73 4.02 5.94
C GLU A 114 -3.77 4.65 6.96
N ILE A 115 -2.77 5.41 6.49
CA ILE A 115 -1.82 6.14 7.35
C ILE A 115 -2.51 7.28 8.09
N VAL A 116 -3.37 8.04 7.41
CA VAL A 116 -4.18 9.10 8.04
C VAL A 116 -5.07 8.50 9.13
N ASP A 117 -5.83 7.46 8.80
CA ASP A 117 -6.77 6.81 9.72
C ASP A 117 -6.06 6.22 10.95
N LEU A 118 -4.90 5.60 10.74
CA LEU A 118 -4.06 5.08 11.83
C LEU A 118 -3.57 6.21 12.74
N THR A 119 -3.17 7.34 12.17
CA THR A 119 -2.69 8.50 12.93
C THR A 119 -3.80 9.12 13.76
N LEU A 120 -5.00 9.28 13.19
CA LEU A 120 -6.18 9.77 13.90
C LEU A 120 -6.58 8.80 15.02
N THR A 121 -6.59 7.50 14.74
CA THR A 121 -6.85 6.46 15.74
C THR A 121 -5.83 6.49 16.88
N ALA A 122 -4.55 6.72 16.58
CA ALA A 122 -3.51 6.85 17.61
C ALA A 122 -3.74 8.09 18.48
N ALA A 123 -4.13 9.22 17.88
CA ALA A 123 -4.47 10.44 18.61
C ALA A 123 -5.67 10.23 19.55
N ASP A 124 -6.74 9.60 19.05
CA ASP A 124 -7.96 9.28 19.80
C ASP A 124 -7.67 8.32 20.96
N ASN A 125 -6.73 7.39 20.77
CA ASN A 125 -6.28 6.45 21.81
C ASN A 125 -5.24 7.04 22.78
N GLY A 126 -5.02 8.36 22.76
CA GLY A 126 -4.28 9.08 23.79
C GLY A 126 -2.86 9.50 23.42
N ALA A 127 -2.43 9.36 22.16
CA ALA A 127 -1.18 9.97 21.70
C ALA A 127 -1.34 11.49 21.60
N LYS A 128 -0.85 12.23 22.61
CA LYS A 128 -0.99 13.70 22.69
C LYS A 128 0.19 14.50 22.15
N SER A 129 1.21 13.83 21.62
CA SER A 129 2.41 14.48 21.11
C SER A 129 2.36 14.59 19.60
N ALA A 130 2.25 15.83 19.09
CA ALA A 130 2.31 16.11 17.66
C ALA A 130 3.58 15.53 17.03
N LYS A 131 4.72 15.64 17.73
CA LYS A 131 5.99 15.03 17.30
C LYS A 131 5.90 13.51 17.17
N LEU A 132 5.31 12.82 18.15
CA LEU A 132 5.21 11.36 18.13
C LEU A 132 4.28 10.88 16.99
N LEU A 133 3.15 11.56 16.80
CA LEU A 133 2.25 11.27 15.69
C LEU A 133 2.91 11.57 14.33
N TYR A 134 3.69 12.64 14.24
CA TYR A 134 4.43 12.98 13.03
C TYR A 134 5.49 11.93 12.67
N GLU A 135 6.24 11.44 13.66
CA GLU A 135 7.21 10.36 13.51
C GLU A 135 6.52 9.04 13.14
N LEU A 136 5.33 8.77 13.70
CA LEU A 136 4.50 7.63 13.33
C LEU A 136 4.09 7.68 11.86
N VAL A 137 3.62 8.83 11.37
CA VAL A 137 3.25 9.01 9.96
C VAL A 137 4.44 8.68 9.05
N ILE A 138 5.63 9.15 9.39
CA ILE A 138 6.86 8.84 8.62
C ILE A 138 7.15 7.35 8.61
N ALA A 139 7.09 6.70 9.77
CA ALA A 139 7.36 5.28 9.89
C ALA A 139 6.39 4.45 9.04
N GLU A 140 5.09 4.78 9.07
CA GLU A 140 4.09 4.06 8.28
C GLU A 140 4.25 4.29 6.77
N MET A 141 4.63 5.50 6.35
CA MET A 141 4.99 5.76 4.94
C MET A 141 6.17 4.87 4.51
N GLU A 142 7.25 4.81 5.29
CA GLU A 142 8.42 3.98 4.99
C GLU A 142 8.09 2.49 4.95
N VAL A 143 7.26 2.02 5.88
CA VAL A 143 6.81 0.63 5.93
C VAL A 143 5.94 0.30 4.71
N ALA A 144 5.01 1.16 4.31
CA ALA A 144 4.19 0.95 3.12
C ALA A 144 5.06 0.86 1.84
N ILE A 145 6.01 1.80 1.69
CA ILE A 145 6.98 1.81 0.58
C ILE A 145 7.80 0.51 0.56
N ALA A 146 8.36 0.11 1.71
CA ALA A 146 9.19 -1.08 1.81
C ALA A 146 8.40 -2.37 1.51
N ARG A 147 7.17 -2.49 2.04
CA ARG A 147 6.28 -3.62 1.76
C ARG A 147 6.01 -3.76 0.27
N HIS A 148 5.73 -2.66 -0.42
CA HIS A 148 5.51 -2.68 -1.86
C HIS A 148 6.77 -3.09 -2.64
N PHE A 149 7.95 -2.57 -2.28
CA PHE A 149 9.21 -2.99 -2.92
C PHE A 149 9.52 -4.48 -2.70
N VAL A 150 9.30 -5.01 -1.50
CA VAL A 150 9.50 -6.45 -1.23
C VAL A 150 8.53 -7.28 -2.06
N THR A 151 7.27 -6.87 -2.14
CA THR A 151 6.24 -7.51 -2.98
C THR A 151 6.73 -7.59 -4.43
N MET A 152 7.17 -6.49 -5.02
CA MET A 152 7.61 -6.45 -6.42
C MET A 152 8.93 -7.21 -6.68
N ASN A 153 9.87 -7.21 -5.73
CA ASN A 153 11.21 -7.78 -5.94
C ASN A 153 11.37 -9.24 -5.50
N SER A 154 10.52 -9.75 -4.61
CA SER A 154 10.59 -11.15 -4.15
C SER A 154 10.30 -12.18 -5.25
N HIS A 155 9.86 -11.73 -6.43
CA HIS A 155 9.48 -12.55 -7.56
C HIS A 155 10.42 -12.45 -8.77
N LEU A 156 11.35 -11.49 -8.81
CA LEU A 156 12.39 -11.38 -9.86
C LEU A 156 13.44 -12.51 -9.80
N ARG A 157 13.46 -13.32 -8.74
CA ARG A 157 14.42 -14.43 -8.54
C ARG A 157 13.85 -15.84 -8.77
N ARG A 158 12.62 -15.96 -9.29
CA ARG A 158 12.03 -17.26 -9.69
C ARG A 158 11.86 -17.39 -11.21
N GLY A 159 12.68 -16.67 -11.98
CA GLY A 159 12.85 -16.85 -13.43
C GLY A 159 14.02 -17.77 -13.73
#